data_AF-A0ABD1DPQ2-F1
#
_entry.id   AF-A0ABD1DPQ2-F1
#
_cell.length_a   1.000
_cell.length_b   1.000
_cell.length_c   1.000
_cell.angle_alpha   90.00
_cell.angle_beta   90.00
_cell.angle_gamma   90.00
#
_symmetry.space_group_name_H-M   'P 1'
#
loop_
_entity.id
_entity.type
_entity.pdbx_description
1 polymer ?
#
loop_
_entity_poly.entity_id
_entity_poly.type
_entity_poly.pdbx_seq_one_letter_code
_entity_poly.pdbx_strand_id
1 'polypeptide(L)'
;MASIVSRFLKRRFTLAALSIILYWILSSPYNTFETEIVLHRTKPEVVWEYVADFSKMKTLNPTILDFNIVKDHGNVHHWQYSVEYTERLSHWPYSKNVALGHFSVLNSEGEFKISYLNEHDTYCQETVKYQCPFLFGRFCRREVEFQRTAIMGNLQKHFKVKTH
;
A
#
# COMPACT_ATOMS: atom_id res chain seq x y z
N MET A 1 -12.11 52.24 21.50
CA MET A 1 -11.91 51.53 20.21
C MET A 1 -10.69 50.58 20.21
N ALA A 2 -9.55 50.93 20.81
CA ALA A 2 -8.34 50.08 20.83
C ALA A 2 -8.51 48.65 21.41
N SER A 3 -9.35 48.48 22.45
CA SER A 3 -9.61 47.17 23.09
C SER A 3 -10.35 46.18 22.17
N ILE A 4 -11.29 46.66 21.36
CA ILE A 4 -12.07 45.81 20.45
C ILE A 4 -11.19 45.36 19.28
N VAL A 5 -10.40 46.27 18.70
CA VAL A 5 -9.43 45.96 17.63
C VAL A 5 -8.38 44.94 18.12
N SER A 6 -7.88 45.08 19.35
CA SER A 6 -6.96 44.11 19.98
C SER A 6 -7.56 42.71 20.11
N ARG A 7 -8.83 42.60 20.54
CA ARG A 7 -9.53 41.30 20.66
C ARG A 7 -9.75 40.64 19.30
N PHE A 8 -10.11 41.43 18.28
CA PHE A 8 -10.25 40.94 16.90
C PHE A 8 -8.93 40.46 16.30
N LEU A 9 -7.83 41.20 16.52
CA LEU A 9 -6.49 40.77 16.08
C LEU A 9 -6.07 39.45 16.77
N LYS A 10 -6.21 39.35 18.10
CA LYS A 10 -5.89 38.13 18.86
C LYS A 10 -6.71 36.92 18.39
N ARG A 11 -7.99 37.12 18.08
CA ARG A 11 -8.85 36.07 17.52
C ARG A 11 -8.40 35.62 16.12
N ARG A 12 -7.95 36.54 15.27
CA ARG A 12 -7.39 36.19 13.95
C ARG A 12 -6.07 35.42 14.06
N PHE A 13 -5.17 35.84 14.95
CA PHE A 13 -3.90 35.13 15.16
C PHE A 13 -4.10 33.73 15.75
N THR A 14 -5.00 33.58 16.71
CA THR A 14 -5.34 32.26 17.29
C THR A 14 -5.95 31.32 16.26
N LEU A 15 -6.89 31.81 15.44
CA LEU A 15 -7.45 31.01 14.34
C LEU A 15 -6.39 30.65 13.29
N ALA A 16 -5.53 31.58 12.90
CA ALA A 16 -4.44 31.30 11.96
C ALA A 16 -3.46 30.26 12.50
N ALA A 17 -3.07 30.37 13.77
CA ALA A 17 -2.20 29.40 14.44
C ALA A 17 -2.83 28.00 14.49
N LEU A 18 -4.13 27.91 14.83
CA LEU A 18 -4.86 26.63 14.83
C LEU A 18 -4.94 26.02 13.42
N SER A 19 -5.20 26.84 12.39
CA SER A 19 -5.22 26.36 11.00
C SER A 19 -3.85 25.86 10.54
N ILE A 20 -2.76 26.52 10.94
CA ILE A 20 -1.39 26.07 10.64
C ILE A 20 -1.10 24.74 11.36
N ILE A 21 -1.42 24.63 12.64
CA ILE A 21 -1.25 23.39 13.41
C ILE A 21 -2.06 22.25 12.78
N LEU A 22 -3.31 22.50 12.41
CA LEU A 22 -4.16 21.52 11.75
C LEU A 22 -3.57 21.09 10.39
N TYR A 23 -3.06 22.04 9.60
CA TYR A 23 -2.35 21.73 8.35
C TYR A 23 -1.13 20.85 8.60
N TRP A 24 -0.31 21.14 9.61
CA TRP A 24 0.85 20.29 9.96
C TRP A 24 0.44 18.88 10.45
N ILE A 25 -0.67 18.76 11.16
CA ILE A 25 -1.20 17.47 11.62
C ILE A 25 -1.76 16.64 10.46
N LEU A 26 -2.43 17.30 9.50
CA LEU A 26 -3.04 16.66 8.33
C LEU A 26 -2.03 16.38 7.21
N SER A 27 -1.02 17.24 7.05
CA SER A 27 0.04 17.10 6.05
C SER A 27 1.14 16.17 6.57
N SER A 28 0.89 14.87 6.49
CA SER A 28 1.90 13.86 6.85
C SER A 28 2.92 13.64 5.73
N PRO A 29 4.23 13.52 6.04
CA PRO A 29 5.22 13.15 5.04
C PRO A 29 4.97 11.76 4.48
N TYR A 30 5.33 11.57 3.21
CA TYR A 30 5.38 10.24 2.60
C TYR A 30 6.48 9.41 3.26
N ASN A 31 6.18 8.15 3.54
CA ASN A 31 7.14 7.15 3.98
C ASN A 31 7.30 6.13 2.86
N THR A 32 8.51 5.61 2.72
CA THR A 32 8.82 4.52 1.79
C THR A 32 9.08 3.26 2.60
N PHE A 33 8.47 2.15 2.21
CA PHE A 33 8.76 0.83 2.73
C PHE A 33 9.18 -0.08 1.58
N GLU A 34 10.23 -0.85 1.80
CA GLU A 34 10.79 -1.75 0.80
C GLU A 34 10.90 -3.16 1.36
N THR A 35 10.52 -4.14 0.56
CA THR A 35 10.62 -5.56 0.90
C THR A 35 11.02 -6.37 -0.32
N GLU A 36 11.86 -7.38 -0.12
CA GLU A 36 12.42 -8.19 -1.19
C GLU A 36 12.35 -9.68 -0.84
N ILE A 37 12.18 -10.51 -1.87
CA ILE A 37 12.24 -11.96 -1.78
C ILE A 37 12.91 -12.56 -3.00
N VAL A 38 13.48 -13.75 -2.83
CA VAL A 38 13.97 -14.59 -3.93
C VAL A 38 13.09 -15.82 -4.05
N LEU A 39 12.62 -16.07 -5.27
CA LEU A 39 11.83 -17.24 -5.64
C LEU A 39 12.71 -18.17 -6.47
N HIS A 40 13.03 -19.33 -5.92
CA HIS A 40 13.86 -20.30 -6.62
C HIS A 40 13.07 -21.08 -7.66
N ARG A 41 13.73 -21.45 -8.77
CA ARG A 41 13.16 -22.29 -9.85
C ARG A 41 11.83 -21.79 -10.41
N THR A 42 11.63 -20.48 -10.37
CA THR A 42 10.40 -19.83 -10.83
C THR A 42 10.80 -18.77 -11.84
N LYS A 43 10.10 -18.71 -12.97
CA LYS A 43 10.33 -17.68 -13.98
C LYS A 43 9.57 -16.38 -13.65
N PRO A 44 10.14 -15.20 -13.89
CA PRO A 44 9.54 -13.90 -13.58
C PRO A 44 8.15 -13.71 -14.20
N GLU A 45 7.91 -14.22 -15.41
CA GLU A 45 6.65 -14.04 -16.13
C GLU A 45 5.48 -14.70 -15.38
N VAL A 46 5.72 -15.87 -14.79
CA VAL A 46 4.70 -16.60 -14.00
C VAL A 46 4.37 -15.84 -12.70
N VAL A 47 5.38 -15.23 -12.09
CA VAL A 47 5.20 -14.43 -10.88
C VAL A 47 4.43 -13.15 -11.22
N TRP A 48 4.79 -12.51 -12.34
CA TRP A 48 4.12 -11.31 -12.83
C TRP A 48 2.64 -11.58 -13.12
N GLU A 49 2.30 -12.65 -13.84
CA GLU A 49 0.91 -13.03 -14.10
C GLU A 49 0.12 -13.27 -12.81
N TYR A 50 0.75 -13.91 -11.82
CA TYR A 50 0.12 -14.20 -10.53
C TYR A 50 -0.15 -12.93 -9.72
N VAL A 51 0.78 -11.98 -9.69
CA VAL A 51 0.65 -10.71 -8.94
C VAL A 51 -0.25 -9.71 -9.68
N ALA A 52 -0.29 -9.76 -11.01
CA ALA A 52 -1.17 -8.94 -11.83
C ALA A 52 -2.65 -9.31 -11.63
N ASP A 53 -2.97 -10.57 -11.34
CA ASP A 53 -4.32 -11.03 -11.07
C ASP A 53 -4.76 -10.70 -9.63
N PHE A 54 -5.64 -9.71 -9.48
CA PHE A 54 -6.13 -9.30 -8.16
C PHE A 54 -6.91 -10.40 -7.42
N SER A 55 -7.47 -11.39 -8.11
CA SER A 55 -8.10 -12.52 -7.42
C SER A 55 -7.11 -13.30 -6.54
N LYS A 56 -5.83 -13.25 -6.88
CA LYS A 56 -4.73 -13.85 -6.11
C LYS A 56 -4.32 -13.00 -4.92
N MET A 57 -4.57 -11.68 -4.95
CA MET A 57 -4.28 -10.78 -3.83
C MET A 57 -5.08 -11.15 -2.57
N LYS A 58 -6.28 -11.72 -2.69
CA LYS A 58 -7.03 -12.27 -1.55
C LYS A 58 -6.32 -13.44 -0.87
N THR A 59 -5.51 -14.19 -1.62
CA THR A 59 -4.68 -15.28 -1.07
C THR A 59 -3.41 -14.75 -0.42
N LEU A 60 -2.85 -13.65 -0.95
CA LEU A 60 -1.59 -13.08 -0.48
C LEU A 60 -1.78 -12.15 0.72
N ASN A 61 -2.82 -11.32 0.72
CA ASN A 61 -3.13 -10.37 1.78
C ASN A 61 -4.21 -10.92 2.72
N PRO A 62 -3.88 -11.29 3.97
CA PRO A 62 -4.84 -11.87 4.91
C PRO A 62 -5.91 -10.89 5.41
N THR A 63 -5.77 -9.57 5.19
CA THR A 63 -6.76 -8.57 5.65
C THR A 63 -7.93 -8.42 4.69
N ILE A 64 -7.75 -8.77 3.40
CA ILE A 64 -8.77 -8.64 2.36
C ILE A 64 -9.85 -9.70 2.57
N LEU A 65 -11.09 -9.25 2.73
CA LEU A 65 -12.26 -10.11 2.83
C LEU A 65 -12.86 -10.33 1.45
N ASP A 66 -13.25 -9.24 0.78
CA ASP A 66 -13.93 -9.28 -0.52
C ASP A 66 -13.52 -8.08 -1.36
N PHE A 67 -13.67 -8.18 -2.68
CA PHE A 67 -13.31 -7.13 -3.62
C PHE A 67 -14.24 -7.06 -4.82
N ASN A 68 -14.27 -5.88 -5.44
CA ASN A 68 -14.94 -5.61 -6.70
C ASN A 68 -14.03 -4.78 -7.61
N ILE A 69 -13.81 -5.27 -8.83
CA ILE A 69 -12.98 -4.58 -9.83
C ILE A 69 -13.83 -3.46 -10.44
N VAL A 70 -13.43 -2.21 -10.19
CA VAL A 70 -14.13 -1.01 -10.67
C VAL A 70 -13.67 -0.64 -12.08
N LYS A 71 -12.36 -0.77 -12.32
CA LYS A 71 -11.74 -0.54 -13.63
C LYS A 71 -10.59 -1.52 -13.80
N ASP A 72 -10.49 -2.06 -15.00
CA ASP A 72 -9.42 -2.94 -15.43
C ASP A 72 -8.94 -2.51 -16.81
N HIS A 73 -7.69 -2.07 -16.91
CA HIS A 73 -7.09 -1.66 -18.17
C HIS A 73 -5.58 -1.93 -18.14
N GLY A 74 -5.04 -2.47 -19.22
CA GLY A 74 -3.62 -2.81 -19.26
C GLY A 74 -3.18 -3.46 -20.56
N ASN A 75 -1.89 -3.73 -20.63
CA ASN A 75 -1.24 -4.52 -21.67
C ASN A 75 -0.24 -5.49 -21.03
N VAL A 76 0.48 -6.26 -21.86
CA VAL A 76 1.43 -7.30 -21.43
C VAL A 76 2.56 -6.78 -20.53
N HIS A 77 2.88 -5.48 -20.58
CA HIS A 77 4.00 -4.89 -19.84
C HIS A 77 3.57 -3.96 -18.71
N HIS A 78 2.31 -3.52 -18.70
CA HIS A 78 1.75 -2.61 -17.71
C HIS A 78 0.29 -2.93 -17.47
N TRP A 79 -0.01 -3.43 -16.27
CA TRP A 79 -1.38 -3.72 -15.85
C TRP A 79 -1.83 -2.74 -14.78
N GLN A 80 -3.04 -2.18 -14.91
CA GLN A 80 -3.60 -1.24 -13.97
C GLN A 80 -5.02 -1.63 -13.60
N TYR A 81 -5.30 -1.69 -12.29
CA TYR A 81 -6.64 -1.94 -11.79
C TYR A 81 -7.00 -0.96 -10.69
N SER A 82 -8.27 -0.54 -10.72
CA SER A 82 -8.92 0.16 -9.61
C SER A 82 -9.88 -0.81 -8.95
N VAL A 83 -9.64 -1.13 -7.69
CA VAL A 83 -10.40 -2.15 -6.97
C VAL A 83 -10.94 -1.55 -5.69
N GLU A 84 -12.24 -1.73 -5.50
CA GLU A 84 -12.86 -1.52 -4.20
C GLU A 84 -12.75 -2.82 -3.42
N TYR A 85 -12.11 -2.79 -2.25
CA TYR A 85 -11.98 -3.97 -1.40
C TYR A 85 -12.41 -3.67 0.02
N THR A 86 -13.00 -4.67 0.65
CA THR A 86 -13.35 -4.66 2.06
C THR A 86 -12.29 -5.44 2.84
N GLU A 87 -11.77 -4.84 3.90
CA GLU A 87 -10.74 -5.45 4.74
C GLU A 87 -11.05 -5.35 6.24
N ARG A 88 -10.41 -6.23 7.01
CA ARG A 88 -10.28 -6.12 8.47
C ARG A 88 -8.81 -5.90 8.81
N LEU A 89 -8.51 -4.75 9.39
CA LEU A 89 -7.14 -4.40 9.78
C LEU A 89 -6.64 -5.36 10.85
N SER A 90 -5.39 -5.80 10.73
CA SER A 90 -4.80 -6.75 11.67
C SER A 90 -4.70 -6.18 13.08
N HIS A 91 -4.40 -4.89 13.21
CA HIS A 91 -4.27 -4.21 14.50
C HIS A 91 -5.58 -3.61 15.05
N TRP A 92 -6.65 -3.57 14.25
CA TRP A 92 -7.99 -3.13 14.68
C TRP A 92 -9.08 -3.95 13.95
N PRO A 93 -9.31 -5.21 14.38
CA PRO A 93 -10.12 -6.16 13.62
C PRO A 93 -11.64 -5.99 13.79
N TYR A 94 -12.08 -5.12 14.71
CA TYR A 94 -13.49 -4.97 15.07
C TYR A 94 -14.30 -4.16 14.07
N SER A 95 -13.67 -3.30 13.26
CA SER A 95 -14.32 -2.55 12.19
C SER A 95 -13.87 -3.03 10.82
N LYS A 96 -14.81 -3.13 9.89
CA LYS A 96 -14.49 -3.31 8.46
C LYS A 96 -14.09 -1.97 7.86
N ASN A 97 -13.05 -1.95 7.06
CA ASN A 97 -12.68 -0.81 6.22
C ASN A 97 -13.02 -1.14 4.76
N VAL A 98 -13.55 -0.17 4.03
CA VAL A 98 -13.72 -0.26 2.57
C VAL A 98 -12.77 0.74 1.95
N ALA A 99 -11.90 0.26 1.08
CA ALA A 99 -10.86 1.05 0.45
C ALA A 99 -10.95 0.93 -1.07
N LEU A 100 -10.64 2.03 -1.76
CA LEU A 100 -10.41 2.03 -3.20
C LEU A 100 -8.90 2.02 -3.44
N GLY A 101 -8.38 0.89 -3.90
CA GLY A 101 -6.98 0.73 -4.26
C GLY A 101 -6.76 0.93 -5.76
N HIS A 102 -5.70 1.67 -6.10
CA HIS A 102 -5.19 1.77 -7.46
C HIS A 102 -3.84 1.07 -7.50
N PHE A 103 -3.73 0.04 -8.33
CA PHE A 103 -2.52 -0.75 -8.42
C PHE A 103 -1.98 -0.67 -9.84
N SER A 104 -0.66 -0.64 -9.94
CA SER A 104 0.08 -0.54 -11.20
C SER A 104 1.23 -1.53 -11.18
N VAL A 105 1.08 -2.62 -11.91
CA VAL A 105 2.11 -3.67 -11.99
C VAL A 105 2.89 -3.48 -13.29
N LEU A 106 4.20 -3.26 -13.17
CA LEU A 106 5.12 -3.01 -14.29
C LEU A 106 6.15 -4.13 -14.37
N ASN A 107 6.49 -4.56 -15.57
CA ASN A 107 7.51 -5.60 -15.82
C ASN A 107 8.95 -5.03 -15.95
N SER A 108 9.19 -3.79 -15.50
CA SER A 108 10.51 -3.13 -15.68
C SER A 108 10.95 -2.29 -14.48
N GLU A 109 10.20 -1.26 -14.08
CA GLU A 109 10.59 -0.30 -13.03
C GLU A 109 9.35 0.26 -12.27
N GLY A 110 8.51 -0.62 -11.71
CA GLY A 110 7.34 -0.22 -10.92
C GLY A 110 7.53 -0.26 -9.41
N GLU A 111 6.45 0.03 -8.67
CA GLU A 111 6.37 -0.23 -7.22
C GLU A 111 6.58 -1.71 -6.90
N PHE A 112 6.31 -2.61 -7.83
CA PHE A 112 6.63 -4.03 -7.74
C PHE A 112 7.55 -4.41 -8.91
N LYS A 113 8.83 -4.67 -8.62
CA LYS A 113 9.87 -5.05 -9.57
C LYS A 113 10.07 -6.56 -9.54
N ILE A 114 9.97 -7.19 -10.71
CA ILE A 114 10.18 -8.63 -10.89
C ILE A 114 11.22 -8.79 -11.98
N SER A 115 12.30 -9.52 -11.68
CA SER A 115 13.39 -9.73 -12.64
C SER A 115 14.08 -11.07 -12.42
N TYR A 116 14.78 -11.55 -13.44
CA TYR A 116 15.67 -12.70 -13.30
C TYR A 116 16.81 -12.36 -12.32
N LEU A 117 17.00 -13.22 -11.32
CA LEU A 117 18.22 -13.22 -10.50
C LEU A 117 19.31 -14.06 -11.19
N ASN A 118 18.91 -15.25 -11.65
CA ASN A 118 19.70 -16.21 -12.41
C ASN A 118 18.80 -16.82 -13.52
N GLU A 119 19.29 -17.77 -14.32
CA GLU A 119 18.49 -18.44 -15.38
C GLU A 119 17.21 -19.14 -14.87
N HIS A 120 17.14 -19.46 -13.58
CA HIS A 120 16.03 -20.21 -12.99
C HIS A 120 15.37 -19.51 -11.79
N ASP A 121 15.96 -18.43 -11.29
CA ASP A 121 15.52 -17.79 -10.06
C ASP A 121 14.99 -16.39 -10.35
N THR A 122 13.90 -16.02 -9.67
CA THR A 122 13.28 -14.70 -9.77
C THR A 122 13.57 -13.88 -8.52
N TYR A 123 14.03 -12.65 -8.73
CA TYR A 123 14.11 -11.61 -7.71
C TYR A 123 12.84 -10.76 -7.76
N CYS A 124 12.19 -10.58 -6.61
CA CYS A 124 11.02 -9.71 -6.45
C CYS A 124 11.33 -8.65 -5.40
N GLN A 125 11.06 -7.39 -5.72
CA GLN A 125 11.20 -6.26 -4.81
C GLN A 125 9.95 -5.38 -4.91
N GLU A 126 9.36 -5.02 -3.77
CA GLU A 126 8.27 -4.05 -3.70
C GLU A 126 8.70 -2.83 -2.92
N THR A 127 8.52 -1.65 -3.51
CA THR A 127 8.74 -0.33 -2.92
C THR A 127 7.41 0.41 -2.86
N VAL A 128 6.85 0.56 -1.66
CA VAL A 128 5.57 1.23 -1.42
C VAL A 128 5.79 2.61 -0.81
N LYS A 129 5.24 3.65 -1.44
CA LYS A 129 5.16 5.00 -0.88
C LYS A 129 3.77 5.22 -0.27
N TYR A 130 3.72 5.54 1.03
CA TYR A 130 2.45 5.73 1.74
C TYR A 130 2.49 6.91 2.69
N GLN A 131 1.33 7.52 2.93
CA GLN A 131 1.14 8.57 3.94
C GLN A 131 0.28 8.02 5.08
N CYS A 132 0.69 8.31 6.30
CA CYS A 132 -0.07 7.94 7.49
C CYS A 132 -0.41 9.19 8.31
N PRO A 133 -1.66 9.41 8.72
CA PRO A 133 -2.05 10.61 9.47
C PRO A 133 -1.28 10.71 10.78
N PHE A 134 -0.93 11.92 11.25
CA PHE A 134 -0.06 12.08 12.42
C PHE A 134 -0.59 11.37 13.69
N LEU A 135 -1.87 11.57 14.04
CA LEU A 135 -2.45 11.06 15.29
C LEU A 135 -2.51 9.53 15.35
N PHE A 136 -2.74 8.86 14.22
CA PHE A 136 -2.81 7.39 14.13
C PHE A 136 -1.67 6.80 13.29
N GLY A 137 -0.59 7.56 13.12
CA GLY A 137 0.42 7.27 12.12
C GLY A 137 1.19 6.00 12.40
N ARG A 138 1.40 5.70 13.68
CA ARG A 138 2.06 4.47 14.13
C ARG A 138 1.21 3.23 13.84
N PHE A 139 -0.10 3.30 14.03
CA PHE A 139 -0.99 2.17 13.74
C PHE A 139 -1.08 1.94 12.23
N CYS A 140 -1.29 3.01 11.46
CA CYS A 140 -1.28 2.96 9.99
C CYS A 140 0.02 2.35 9.47
N ARG A 141 1.18 2.80 9.96
CA ARG A 141 2.49 2.28 9.57
C ARG A 141 2.65 0.79 9.82
N ARG A 142 2.36 0.34 11.05
CA ARG A 142 2.47 -1.08 11.42
C ARG A 142 1.54 -1.96 10.60
N GLU A 143 0.34 -1.46 10.31
CA GLU A 143 -0.63 -2.16 9.48
C GLU A 143 -0.13 -2.31 8.04
N VAL A 144 0.36 -1.22 7.42
CA VAL A 144 0.92 -1.25 6.07
C VAL A 144 2.12 -2.20 5.99
N GLU A 145 3.09 -2.06 6.89
CA GLU A 145 4.29 -2.91 6.93
C GLU A 145 3.93 -4.39 7.16
N PHE A 146 2.96 -4.67 8.02
CA PHE A 146 2.45 -6.02 8.26
C PHE A 146 1.85 -6.63 6.98
N GLN A 147 0.95 -5.90 6.32
CA GLN A 147 0.28 -6.40 5.11
C GLN A 147 1.30 -6.67 3.99
N ARG A 148 2.24 -5.76 3.73
CA ARG A 148 3.26 -5.92 2.68
C ARG A 148 4.22 -7.07 2.96
N THR A 149 4.66 -7.20 4.21
CA THR A 149 5.47 -8.34 4.64
C THR A 149 4.71 -9.66 4.49
N ALA A 150 3.42 -9.69 4.83
CA ALA A 150 2.57 -10.88 4.70
C ALA A 150 2.37 -11.28 3.22
N ILE A 151 2.13 -10.31 2.34
CA ILE A 151 2.00 -10.52 0.89
C ILE A 151 3.27 -11.20 0.35
N MET A 152 4.45 -10.63 0.60
CA MET A 152 5.72 -11.21 0.14
C MET A 152 5.99 -12.59 0.74
N GLY A 153 5.74 -12.77 2.04
CA GLY A 153 5.91 -14.06 2.69
C GLY A 153 4.96 -15.14 2.15
N ASN A 154 3.71 -14.78 1.85
CA ASN A 154 2.72 -15.69 1.27
C ASN A 154 3.04 -16.00 -0.19
N LEU A 155 3.57 -15.04 -0.95
CA LEU A 155 4.06 -15.23 -2.31
C LEU A 155 5.21 -16.25 -2.32
N GLN A 156 6.19 -16.08 -1.42
CA GLN A 156 7.31 -17.01 -1.29
C GLN A 156 6.84 -18.43 -0.91
N LYS A 157 5.87 -18.54 0.01
CA LYS A 157 5.28 -19.84 0.37
C LYS A 157 4.55 -20.48 -0.81
N HIS A 158 3.77 -19.72 -1.57
CA HIS A 158 3.01 -20.23 -2.72
C HIS A 158 3.92 -20.92 -3.74
N PHE A 159 5.02 -20.26 -4.12
CA PHE A 159 5.94 -20.80 -5.11
C PHE A 159 6.88 -21.87 -4.56
N LYS A 160 7.24 -21.82 -3.27
CA LYS A 160 8.01 -22.89 -2.62
C LYS A 160 7.25 -24.22 -2.57
N VAL A 161 5.92 -24.19 -2.34
CA VAL A 161 5.09 -25.40 -2.23
C VAL A 161 4.89 -26.09 -3.58
N LYS A 162 4.95 -25.36 -4.70
CA LYS A 162 4.73 -25.90 -6.05
C LYS A 162 5.96 -26.59 -6.67
N THR A 163 7.06 -26.73 -5.93
CA THR A 163 8.35 -27.27 -6.43
C THR A 163 8.46 -28.81 -6.40
N HIS A 164 7.36 -29.54 -6.60
CA HIS A 164 7.33 -31.01 -6.65
C HIS A 164 6.93 -31.53 -8.03
#